data_AF-A0A926U4D4-F1
#
_entry.id   AF-A0A926U4D4-F1
#
_cell.length_a   1.000
_cell.length_b   1.000
_cell.length_c   1.000
_cell.angle_alpha   90.00
_cell.angle_beta   90.00
_cell.angle_gamma   90.00
#
_symmetry.space_group_name_H-M   'P 1'
#
loop_
_entity.id
_entity.type
_entity.pdbx_description
1 polymer ?
#
loop_
_entity_poly.entity_id
_entity_poly.type
_entity_poly.pdbx_seq_one_letter_code
_entity_poly.pdbx_strand_id
1 'polypeptide(L)' 'MPIAPTKTVQIKITAPKPIAEQLRAIAEARGMPLSQLLLQAAIDISILRTVMLSNLLMICRDRSPY' A
#
# COMPACT_ATOMS: atom_id res chain seq x y z
N MET A 1 -15.89 27.28 7.96
CA MET A 1 -15.34 26.59 6.77
C MET A 1 -16.15 25.32 6.56
N PRO A 2 -16.76 25.07 5.39
CA PRO A 2 -17.40 23.78 5.14
C PRO A 2 -16.31 22.72 5.04
N ILE A 3 -16.38 21.70 5.89
CA ILE A 3 -15.49 20.53 5.84
C ILE A 3 -15.78 19.82 4.51
N ALA A 4 -14.78 19.72 3.65
CA ALA A 4 -14.91 19.02 2.37
C ALA A 4 -15.45 17.60 2.61
N PRO A 5 -16.36 17.10 1.75
CA PRO A 5 -16.98 15.79 1.97
C PRO A 5 -15.89 14.72 1.99
N THR A 6 -15.80 14.00 3.11
CA THR A 6 -14.89 12.87 3.28
C THR A 6 -15.29 11.80 2.26
N LYS A 7 -14.53 11.69 1.16
CA LYS A 7 -14.73 10.65 0.15
C LYS A 7 -14.41 9.31 0.79
N THR A 8 -15.45 8.62 1.23
CA THR A 8 -15.34 7.27 1.79
C THR A 8 -15.36 6.29 0.62
N VAL A 9 -14.26 5.58 0.41
CA VAL A 9 -14.15 4.54 -0.63
C VAL A 9 -14.28 3.19 0.07
N GLN A 10 -15.28 2.40 -0.31
CA GLN A 10 -15.43 1.02 0.15
C GLN A 10 -14.68 0.09 -0.81
N ILE A 11 -13.74 -0.69 -0.26
CA ILE A 11 -12.94 -1.64 -1.03
C ILE A 11 -13.24 -3.04 -0.51
N LYS A 12 -13.67 -3.94 -1.41
CA LYS A 12 -13.85 -5.36 -1.10
C LYS A 12 -12.61 -6.12 -1.53
N ILE A 13 -11.99 -6.82 -0.59
CA ILE A 13 -10.80 -7.64 -0.84
C ILE A 13 -11.21 -9.10 -0.68
N THR A 14 -10.94 -9.90 -1.71
CA THR A 14 -11.20 -11.34 -1.70
C THR A 14 -9.87 -12.07 -1.61
N ALA A 15 -9.70 -12.91 -0.59
CA ALA A 15 -8.51 -13.71 -0.39
C ALA A 15 -8.92 -15.16 -0.03
N PRO A 16 -8.10 -16.17 -0.38
CA PRO A 16 -8.28 -17.54 0.12
C PRO A 16 -8.36 -17.57 1.65
N LYS A 17 -9.21 -18.46 2.20
CA LYS A 17 -9.38 -18.64 3.66
C LYS A 17 -8.08 -18.66 4.46
N PRO A 18 -7.05 -19.45 4.11
CA PRO A 18 -5.81 -19.50 4.91
C PRO A 18 -5.07 -18.16 4.93
N ILE A 19 -5.10 -17.41 3.82
CA ILE A 19 -4.48 -16.09 3.74
C ILE A 19 -5.26 -15.08 4.60
N ALA A 20 -6.59 -15.14 4.57
CA ALA A 20 -7.43 -14.27 5.39
C ALA A 20 -7.21 -14.50 6.90
N GLU A 21 -7.04 -15.75 7.33
CA GLU A 21 -6.74 -16.10 8.71
C GLU A 21 -5.36 -15.58 9.15
N GLN A 22 -4.34 -15.77 8.31
CA GLN A 22 -3.00 -15.23 8.57
C GLN A 22 -3.02 -13.71 8.69
N LEU A 23 -3.71 -13.01 7.79
CA LEU A 23 -3.81 -11.55 7.82
C LEU A 23 -4.52 -11.06 9.09
N ARG A 24 -5.56 -11.77 9.56
CA ARG A 24 -6.20 -11.48 10.85
C ARG A 24 -5.25 -11.68 12.02
N ALA A 25 -4.52 -12.78 12.07
CA ALA A 25 -3.56 -13.05 13.13
C ALA A 25 -2.45 -11.98 13.18
N ILE A 26 -1.97 -11.51 12.03
CA ILE A 26 -0.98 -10.42 11.96
C ILE A 26 -1.58 -9.10 12.45
N ALA A 27 -2.83 -8.80 12.07
CA ALA A 27 -3.53 -7.59 12.51
C ALA A 27 -3.72 -7.58 14.04
N GLU A 28 -4.14 -8.72 14.61
CA GLU A 28 -4.29 -8.91 16.06
C GLU A 28 -2.94 -8.78 16.79
N ALA A 29 -1.89 -9.43 16.29
CA ALA A 29 -0.54 -9.34 16.87
C ALA A 29 0.02 -7.91 16.87
N ARG A 30 -0.41 -7.07 15.92
CA ARG A 30 -0.04 -5.65 15.83
C ARG A 30 -1.00 -4.72 16.57
N GLY A 31 -2.07 -5.25 17.16
CA GLY A 31 -3.08 -4.46 17.87
C GLY A 31 -3.81 -3.46 16.95
N MET A 32 -3.95 -3.76 15.66
CA MET A 32 -4.53 -2.83 14.69
C MET A 32 -5.65 -3.48 13.85
N PRO A 33 -6.63 -2.70 13.36
CA PRO A 33 -7.66 -3.22 12.47
C PRO A 33 -7.06 -3.77 11.17
N LEU A 34 -7.61 -4.88 10.70
CA LEU A 34 -7.18 -5.50 9.43
C LEU A 34 -7.26 -4.54 8.24
N SER A 35 -8.28 -3.67 8.20
CA SER A 35 -8.42 -2.64 7.17
C SER A 35 -7.26 -1.66 7.14
N GLN A 36 -6.77 -1.26 8.32
CA GLN A 36 -5.62 -0.35 8.45
C GLN A 36 -4.32 -1.05 8.06
N LEU A 37 -4.15 -2.32 8.44
CA LEU A 37 -3.01 -3.12 8.02
C LEU A 37 -2.93 -3.26 6.50
N LEU A 38 -4.06 -3.55 5.86
CA LEU A 38 -4.14 -3.69 4.41
C LEU A 38 -3.91 -2.37 3.68
N LEU A 39 -4.43 -1.27 4.24
CA LEU A 39 -4.17 0.07 3.70
C LEU A 39 -2.69 0.43 3.79
N GLN A 40 -2.05 0.18 4.95
CA GLN A 40 -0.63 0.43 5.15
C GLN A 40 0.21 -0.38 4.17
N ALA A 41 -0.05 -1.69 4.05
CA ALA A 41 0.65 -2.54 3.11
C ALA A 41 0.51 -2.08 1.65
N ALA A 42 -0.69 -1.64 1.25
CA ALA A 42 -0.92 -1.11 -0.09
C ALA A 42 -0.12 0.18 -0.35
N ILE A 43 -0.05 1.08 0.65
CA ILE A 43 0.74 2.31 0.58
C ILE A 43 2.24 1.97 0.48
N ASP A 44 2.74 1.09 1.34
CA ASP A 44 4.16 0.71 1.38
C ASP A 44 4.62 0.10 0.05
N ILE A 45 3.81 -0.79 -0.54
CA ILE A 45 4.09 -1.39 -1.86
C ILE A 45 4.11 -0.30 -2.95
N SER A 46 3.16 0.63 -2.93
CA SER A 46 3.08 1.71 -3.91
C SER A 46 4.29 2.66 -3.83
N ILE A 47 4.68 3.04 -2.60
CA ILE A 47 5.85 3.88 -2.35
C ILE A 47 7.11 3.17 -2.82
N LEU A 48 7.30 1.91 -2.42
CA LEU A 48 8.47 1.12 -2.82
C LEU A 48 8.60 1.05 -4.34
N ARG A 49 7.50 0.73 -5.05
CA ARG A 49 7.49 0.70 -6.52
C ARG A 49 7.84 2.06 -7.12
N THR A 50 7.31 3.14 -6.55
CA THR A 50 7.56 4.50 -7.04
C THR A 50 9.02 4.90 -6.86
N VAL A 51 9.62 4.59 -5.71
CA VAL A 51 11.04 4.84 -5.43
C VAL A 51 11.93 4.03 -6.37
N MET A 52 11.62 2.75 -6.59
CA MET A 52 12.37 1.91 -7.53
C MET A 52 12.33 2.46 -8.96
N LEU A 53 11.14 2.84 -9.44
CA LEU A 53 11.00 3.45 -10.77
C LEU A 53 11.75 4.78 -10.88
N SER A 54 11.71 5.62 -9.84
CA SER A 54 12.43 6.89 -9.80
C SER A 54 13.95 6.68 -9.85
N ASN A 55 14.47 5.70 -9.10
CA ASN A 55 15.89 5.33 -9.15
C ASN A 55 16.29 4.78 -10.52
N LEU A 56 15.46 3.93 -11.13
CA LEU A 56 15.71 3.42 -12.47
C LEU A 56 15.76 4.54 -13.51
N LEU A 57 14.81 5.49 -13.45
CA LEU A 57 14.81 6.65 -14.34
C LEU A 57 16.06 7.53 -14.15
N MET A 58 16.50 7.73 -12.92
CA MET A 58 17.70 8.49 -12.60
C MET A 58 18.97 7.79 -13.14
N ILE A 59 19.09 6.47 -12.97
CA ILE A 59 20.20 5.68 -13.53
C ILE A 59 20.17 5.72 -15.07
N CYS A 60 18.99 5.56 -15.68
CA CYS A 60 18.84 5.64 -17.14
C CYS A 60 19.21 7.02 -17.67
N ARG A 61 18.91 8.09 -16.92
CA ARG A 61 19.30 9.46 -17.26
C ARG A 61 20.81 9.69 -17.14
N ASP A 62 21.43 9.19 -16.08
CA ASP A 62 22.87 9.34 -15.82
C ASP A 62 23.73 8.51 -16.79
N ARG A 63 23.17 7.42 -17.32
CA ARG A 63 23.81 6.57 -18.34
C ARG A 63 23.46 6.92 -19.79
N SER A 64 22.68 7.98 -20.02
CA SER A 64 22.39 8.47 -21.37
C SER A 64 23.54 9.38 -21.81
N PRO A 65 24.40 8.99 -22.78
CA PRO A 65 25.55 9.78 -23.22
C PRO A 65 25.18 10.92 -24.19
N TYR A 66 23.94 11.43 -24.10
CA TYR A 66 23.38 12.47 -24.95
C TYR A 66 22.93 13.66 -24.10
#